data_AF-F6BHV3-F1
#
_entry.id   AF-F6BHV3-F1
#
_cell.length_a   1.000
_cell.length_b   1.000
_cell.length_c   1.000
_cell.angle_alpha   90.00
_cell.angle_beta   90.00
_cell.angle_gamma   90.00
#
_symmetry.space_group_name_H-M   'P 1'
#
loop_
_entity.id
_entity.type
_entity.pdbx_description
1 polymer ?
#
loop_
_entity_poly.entity_id
_entity_poly.type
_entity_poly.pdbx_seq_one_letter_code
_entity_poly.pdbx_strand_id
1 'polypeptide(L)'
;MFGNFFNRMYYGDPHRPDLKADDIPKKGMSLFFDILKNNFWQLISLNLLLIVSCIPIVTIGPALAGFNNVLRNHALNRNVWLWNDFKDGFVKNFKQSFIITLINALAAFILINNYKIYSSYSAGFIKIAGSYITIFIGFILVLMNVYIYPLMVTYDLKIKHIYKNALIFSIIKLPQTIGIVLLSLLLVGLCILFAFIPLIVIGFSLVGLAINVYDRGVFEKYIDSRVNQENKKMEDKPEDQ
;
A
#
# COMPACT_ATOMS: atom_id res chain seq x y z
N MET A 1 -23.73 32.94 -27.77
CA MET A 1 -24.77 31.98 -27.34
C MET A 1 -24.29 30.52 -27.29
N PHE A 2 -23.38 30.08 -28.18
CA PHE A 2 -22.89 28.69 -28.17
C PHE A 2 -21.99 28.30 -26.98
N GLY A 3 -21.21 29.23 -26.41
CA GLY A 3 -20.34 28.92 -25.26
C GLY A 3 -21.08 28.46 -24.01
N ASN A 4 -22.25 29.04 -23.72
CA ASN A 4 -23.08 28.63 -22.58
C ASN A 4 -23.78 27.28 -22.82
N PHE A 5 -24.08 26.93 -24.08
CA PHE A 5 -24.70 25.65 -24.42
C PHE A 5 -23.71 24.48 -24.24
N PHE A 6 -22.47 24.64 -24.71
CA PHE A 6 -21.43 23.63 -24.54
C PHE A 6 -20.98 23.48 -23.08
N ASN A 7 -20.87 24.58 -22.32
CA ASN A 7 -20.59 24.50 -20.89
C ASN A 7 -21.69 23.75 -20.11
N ARG A 8 -22.96 23.96 -20.47
CA ARG A 8 -24.10 23.26 -19.83
C ARG A 8 -24.16 21.77 -20.18
N MET A 9 -23.71 21.37 -21.37
CA MET A 9 -23.58 19.94 -21.72
C MET A 9 -22.45 19.23 -20.99
N TYR A 10 -21.34 19.93 -20.69
CA TYR A 10 -20.16 19.32 -20.05
C TYR A 10 -20.19 19.36 -18.52
N TYR A 11 -20.74 20.42 -17.91
CA TYR A 11 -20.71 20.66 -16.46
C TYR A 11 -22.09 20.66 -15.79
N GLY A 12 -23.18 20.46 -16.54
CA GLY A 12 -24.55 20.55 -16.01
C GLY A 12 -25.00 21.98 -15.73
N ASP A 13 -26.14 22.14 -15.07
CA ASP A 13 -26.63 23.45 -14.61
C ASP A 13 -25.84 23.90 -13.37
N PRO A 14 -25.10 25.03 -13.39
CA PRO A 14 -24.36 25.51 -12.21
C PRO A 14 -25.24 25.85 -11.00
N HIS A 15 -26.57 25.95 -11.16
CA HIS A 15 -27.53 26.12 -10.04
C HIS A 15 -28.15 24.80 -9.57
N ARG A 16 -27.91 23.70 -10.28
CA ARG A 16 -28.25 22.32 -9.92
C ARG A 16 -27.11 21.40 -10.37
N PRO A 17 -25.96 21.42 -9.68
CA PRO A 17 -24.86 20.53 -10.04
C PRO A 17 -25.36 19.08 -10.00
N ASP A 18 -25.27 18.38 -11.12
CA ASP A 18 -25.70 16.98 -11.27
C ASP A 18 -24.90 16.04 -10.33
N LEU A 19 -23.77 16.53 -9.82
CA LEU A 19 -22.91 15.89 -8.82
C LEU A 19 -22.92 16.71 -7.53
N LYS A 20 -23.27 16.07 -6.41
CA LYS A 20 -23.06 16.62 -5.07
C LYS A 20 -21.57 16.60 -4.74
N ALA A 21 -21.14 17.40 -3.76
CA ALA A 21 -19.76 17.36 -3.26
C ALA A 21 -19.35 15.94 -2.79
N ASP A 22 -20.33 15.12 -2.39
CA ASP A 22 -20.14 13.72 -2.00
C ASP A 22 -19.90 12.77 -3.18
N ASP A 23 -20.29 13.15 -4.40
CA ASP A 23 -20.13 12.33 -5.62
C ASP A 23 -18.74 12.50 -6.25
N ILE A 24 -17.95 13.48 -5.76
CA ILE A 24 -16.58 13.72 -6.24
C ILE A 24 -15.63 12.70 -5.59
N PRO A 25 -14.82 11.96 -6.37
CA PRO A 25 -13.88 10.98 -5.82
C PRO A 25 -12.83 11.68 -4.94
N LYS A 26 -12.97 11.51 -3.63
CA LYS A 26 -12.06 12.07 -2.63
C LYS A 26 -10.67 11.43 -2.73
N LYS A 27 -9.63 12.20 -2.42
CA LYS A 27 -8.21 11.78 -2.58
C LYS A 27 -7.38 12.15 -1.35
N GLY A 28 -6.37 11.33 -1.06
CA GLY A 28 -5.41 11.60 0.01
C GLY A 28 -6.05 11.57 1.40
N MET A 29 -5.80 12.60 2.21
CA MET A 29 -6.23 12.61 3.62
C MET A 29 -7.75 12.62 3.80
N SER A 30 -8.51 13.27 2.91
CA SER A 30 -9.98 13.24 3.00
C SER A 30 -10.49 11.81 2.87
N LEU A 31 -10.05 11.12 1.82
CA LEU A 31 -10.37 9.71 1.59
C LEU A 31 -10.04 8.82 2.79
N PHE A 32 -8.89 9.03 3.43
CA PHE A 32 -8.52 8.29 4.64
C PHE A 32 -9.56 8.47 5.75
N PHE A 33 -9.92 9.71 6.09
CA PHE A 33 -10.88 9.98 7.15
C PHE A 33 -12.31 9.55 6.79
N ASP A 34 -12.69 9.62 5.52
CA ASP A 34 -13.98 9.14 5.06
C ASP A 34 -14.12 7.63 5.22
N ILE A 35 -13.10 6.86 4.80
CA ILE A 35 -13.09 5.40 4.99
C ILE A 35 -13.06 5.07 6.48
N LEU A 36 -12.23 5.76 7.25
CA LEU A 36 -12.12 5.53 8.70
C LEU A 36 -13.47 5.74 9.41
N LYS A 37 -14.20 6.80 9.07
CA LYS A 37 -15.50 7.12 9.69
C LYS A 37 -16.61 6.19 9.20
N ASN A 38 -16.71 5.98 7.90
CA ASN A 38 -17.84 5.27 7.30
C ASN A 38 -17.70 3.73 7.41
N ASN A 39 -16.47 3.22 7.45
CA ASN A 39 -16.17 1.78 7.47
C ASN A 39 -15.47 1.35 8.76
N PHE A 40 -15.58 2.14 9.84
CA PHE A 40 -14.91 1.89 11.12
C PHE A 40 -15.02 0.44 11.62
N TRP A 41 -16.25 -0.10 11.64
CA TRP A 41 -16.52 -1.48 12.09
C TRP A 41 -15.93 -2.55 11.17
N GLN A 42 -15.87 -2.28 9.87
CA GLN A 42 -15.23 -3.19 8.91
C GLN A 42 -13.72 -3.21 9.08
N LEU A 43 -13.10 -2.06 9.42
CA LEU A 43 -11.67 -2.00 9.73
C LEU A 43 -11.31 -2.79 10.99
N ILE A 44 -12.14 -2.72 12.04
CA ILE A 44 -11.96 -3.56 13.24
C ILE A 44 -12.05 -5.05 12.87
N SER A 45 -13.08 -5.41 12.11
CA SER A 45 -13.30 -6.80 11.67
C SER A 45 -12.15 -7.30 10.79
N LEU A 46 -11.62 -6.44 9.91
CA LEU A 46 -10.45 -6.71 9.08
C LEU A 46 -9.19 -6.94 9.92
N ASN A 47 -9.00 -6.14 10.97
CA ASN A 47 -7.88 -6.29 11.90
C ASN A 47 -7.90 -7.66 12.59
N LEU A 48 -9.06 -8.09 13.07
CA LEU A 48 -9.26 -9.39 13.68
C LEU A 48 -9.03 -10.53 12.68
N LEU A 49 -9.55 -10.40 11.45
CA LEU A 49 -9.31 -11.36 10.38
C LEU A 49 -7.81 -11.52 10.08
N LEU A 50 -7.06 -10.41 10.02
CA LEU A 50 -5.61 -10.44 9.85
C LEU A 50 -4.93 -11.21 10.98
N ILE A 51 -5.24 -10.89 12.25
CA ILE A 51 -4.62 -11.52 13.42
C ILE A 51 -4.88 -13.04 13.43
N VAL A 52 -6.14 -13.45 13.25
CA VAL A 52 -6.51 -14.88 13.23
C VAL A 52 -5.84 -15.59 12.06
N SER A 53 -5.79 -14.96 10.89
CA SER A 53 -5.16 -15.54 9.69
C SER A 53 -3.64 -15.61 9.80
N CYS A 54 -3.02 -14.87 10.71
CA CYS A 54 -1.58 -14.90 10.96
C CYS A 54 -1.16 -15.91 12.05
N ILE A 55 -2.10 -16.65 12.68
CA ILE A 55 -1.77 -17.67 13.70
C ILE A 55 -0.81 -18.72 13.12
N PRO A 56 -1.07 -19.30 11.93
CA PRO A 56 -0.04 -20.06 11.23
C PRO A 56 1.01 -19.12 10.65
N ILE A 57 2.28 -19.36 10.98
CA ILE A 57 3.40 -18.53 10.45
C ILE A 57 3.44 -18.55 8.92
N VAL A 58 3.07 -19.68 8.31
CA VAL A 58 3.04 -19.84 6.84
C VAL A 58 1.97 -18.99 6.15
N THR A 59 0.95 -18.52 6.87
CA THR A 59 -0.16 -17.74 6.30
C THR A 59 0.02 -16.23 6.45
N ILE A 60 1.10 -15.75 7.08
CA ILE A 60 1.37 -14.31 7.25
C ILE A 60 1.35 -13.57 5.90
N GLY A 61 2.03 -14.09 4.89
CA GLY A 61 2.05 -13.51 3.55
C GLY A 61 0.66 -13.44 2.91
N PRO A 62 -0.03 -14.58 2.76
CA PRO A 62 -1.40 -14.63 2.25
C PRO A 62 -2.38 -13.75 3.04
N ALA A 63 -2.25 -13.70 4.37
CA ALA A 63 -3.07 -12.83 5.23
C ALA A 63 -2.84 -11.35 4.93
N LEU A 64 -1.58 -10.92 4.75
CA LEU A 64 -1.25 -9.56 4.31
C LEU A 64 -1.76 -9.27 2.90
N ALA A 65 -1.81 -10.26 2.01
CA ALA A 65 -2.39 -10.10 0.68
C ALA A 65 -3.92 -9.90 0.74
N GLY A 66 -4.65 -10.72 1.50
CA GLY A 66 -6.09 -10.54 1.72
C GLY A 66 -6.40 -9.20 2.37
N PHE A 67 -5.60 -8.83 3.37
CA PHE A 67 -5.70 -7.55 4.08
C PHE A 67 -5.51 -6.34 3.16
N ASN A 68 -4.43 -6.32 2.37
CA ASN A 68 -4.19 -5.24 1.42
C ASN A 68 -5.23 -5.22 0.29
N ASN A 69 -5.77 -6.37 -0.13
CA ASN A 69 -6.82 -6.41 -1.15
C ASN A 69 -8.10 -5.68 -0.69
N VAL A 70 -8.52 -5.89 0.56
CA VAL A 70 -9.68 -5.19 1.15
C VAL A 70 -9.41 -3.68 1.25
N LEU A 71 -8.26 -3.29 1.79
CA LEU A 71 -7.90 -1.87 1.96
C LEU A 71 -7.73 -1.15 0.63
N ARG A 72 -7.16 -1.82 -0.36
CA ARG A 72 -7.10 -1.34 -1.74
C ARG A 72 -8.50 -1.14 -2.30
N ASN A 73 -9.44 -2.07 -2.11
CA ASN A 73 -10.80 -1.92 -2.61
C ASN A 73 -11.52 -0.72 -1.94
N HIS A 74 -11.33 -0.52 -0.64
CA HIS A 74 -11.77 0.71 0.04
C HIS A 74 -11.12 1.95 -0.57
N ALA A 75 -9.80 1.94 -0.73
CA ALA A 75 -9.07 3.05 -1.33
C ALA A 75 -9.58 3.34 -2.74
N LEU A 76 -9.93 2.34 -3.54
CA LEU A 76 -10.49 2.49 -4.89
C LEU A 76 -11.97 2.87 -4.92
N ASN A 77 -12.61 3.15 -3.78
CA ASN A 77 -14.06 3.41 -3.65
C ASN A 77 -14.92 2.30 -4.27
N ARG A 78 -14.48 1.04 -4.18
CA ARG A 78 -15.26 -0.13 -4.61
C ARG A 78 -16.11 -0.61 -3.43
N ASN A 79 -17.27 -1.20 -3.73
CA ASN A 79 -18.07 -1.87 -2.71
C ASN A 79 -17.28 -3.04 -2.12
N VAL A 80 -17.12 -3.05 -0.79
CA VAL A 80 -16.33 -4.05 -0.09
C VAL A 80 -17.25 -5.03 0.63
N TRP A 81 -17.12 -6.31 0.28
CA TRP A 81 -17.71 -7.41 1.03
C TRP A 81 -16.57 -8.15 1.75
N LEU A 82 -16.36 -7.75 3.01
CA LEU A 82 -15.16 -8.02 3.80
C LEU A 82 -14.61 -9.46 3.68
N TRP A 83 -15.47 -10.47 3.86
CA TRP A 83 -15.03 -11.87 3.87
C TRP A 83 -14.58 -12.38 2.49
N ASN A 84 -15.37 -12.14 1.43
CA ASN A 84 -14.99 -12.57 0.08
C ASN A 84 -13.79 -11.78 -0.41
N ASP A 85 -13.74 -10.47 -0.19
CA ASP A 85 -12.60 -9.67 -0.64
C ASP A 85 -11.30 -10.08 0.05
N PHE A 86 -11.37 -10.35 1.36
CA PHE A 86 -10.22 -10.88 2.10
C PHE A 86 -9.81 -12.26 1.58
N LYS A 87 -10.76 -13.19 1.47
CA LYS A 87 -10.50 -14.57 1.01
C LYS A 87 -9.97 -14.60 -0.42
N ASP A 88 -10.53 -13.77 -1.30
CA ASP A 88 -10.09 -13.65 -2.69
C ASP A 88 -8.64 -13.18 -2.75
N GLY A 89 -8.30 -12.11 -2.03
CA GLY A 89 -6.93 -11.60 -1.97
C GLY A 89 -5.96 -12.63 -1.38
N PHE A 90 -6.39 -13.36 -0.35
CA PHE A 90 -5.63 -14.40 0.32
C PHE A 90 -5.34 -15.59 -0.61
N VAL A 91 -6.37 -16.12 -1.27
CA VAL A 91 -6.26 -17.34 -2.09
C VAL A 91 -5.61 -17.05 -3.45
N LYS A 92 -6.03 -15.98 -4.13
CA LYS A 92 -5.49 -15.63 -5.47
C LYS A 92 -3.99 -15.36 -5.41
N ASN A 93 -3.52 -14.70 -4.35
CA ASN A 93 -2.11 -14.32 -4.20
C ASN A 93 -1.33 -15.26 -3.26
N PHE A 94 -1.88 -16.43 -2.89
CA PHE A 94 -1.29 -17.27 -1.83
C PHE A 94 0.17 -17.61 -2.11
N LYS A 95 0.45 -18.21 -3.27
CA LYS A 95 1.82 -18.63 -3.65
C LYS A 95 2.76 -17.44 -3.76
N GLN A 96 2.30 -16.36 -4.37
CA GLN A 96 3.11 -15.17 -4.61
C GLN A 96 3.49 -14.45 -3.31
N SER A 97 2.50 -14.21 -2.46
CA SER A 97 2.67 -13.56 -1.15
C SER A 97 3.50 -14.40 -0.18
N PHE A 98 3.35 -15.72 -0.21
CA PHE A 98 4.19 -16.64 0.55
C PHE A 98 5.67 -16.53 0.15
N ILE A 99 5.97 -16.55 -1.15
CA ILE A 99 7.34 -16.40 -1.66
C ILE A 99 7.92 -15.03 -1.27
N ILE A 100 7.13 -13.95 -1.41
CA ILE A 100 7.56 -12.59 -1.00
C ILE A 100 7.89 -12.55 0.49
N THR A 101 7.05 -13.16 1.33
CA THR A 101 7.30 -13.22 2.78
C THR A 101 8.57 -14.01 3.09
N LEU A 102 8.81 -15.11 2.39
CA LEU A 102 10.02 -15.91 2.55
C LEU A 102 11.27 -15.13 2.13
N ILE A 103 11.23 -14.40 1.01
CA ILE A 103 12.31 -13.53 0.56
C ILE A 103 12.59 -12.44 1.60
N ASN A 104 11.55 -11.76 2.09
CA ASN A 104 11.70 -10.72 3.12
C ASN A 104 12.23 -11.28 4.44
N ALA A 105 11.77 -12.46 4.86
CA ALA A 105 12.25 -13.13 6.07
C ALA A 105 13.72 -13.54 5.94
N LEU A 106 14.13 -14.09 4.78
CA LEU A 106 15.53 -14.42 4.50
C LEU A 106 16.41 -13.16 4.47
N ALA A 107 15.96 -12.10 3.83
CA ALA A 107 16.68 -10.82 3.80
C ALA A 107 16.84 -10.24 5.22
N ALA A 108 15.78 -10.24 6.03
CA ALA A 108 15.82 -9.80 7.42
C ALA A 108 16.79 -10.67 8.25
N PHE A 109 16.76 -11.99 8.09
CA PHE A 109 17.67 -12.90 8.76
C PHE A 109 19.13 -12.59 8.43
N ILE A 110 19.47 -12.40 7.14
CA ILE A 110 20.83 -12.05 6.70
C ILE A 110 21.27 -10.71 7.31
N LEU A 111 20.41 -9.69 7.28
CA LEU A 111 20.73 -8.37 7.81
C LEU A 111 20.93 -8.38 9.32
N ILE A 112 20.09 -9.10 10.08
CA ILE A 112 20.23 -9.23 11.53
C ILE A 112 21.56 -9.90 11.88
N ASN A 113 21.94 -10.97 11.17
CA ASN A 113 23.21 -11.66 11.39
C ASN A 113 24.40 -10.79 10.99
N ASN A 114 24.35 -10.10 9.85
CA ASN A 114 25.41 -9.16 9.45
C ASN A 114 25.59 -8.05 10.49
N TYR A 115 24.49 -7.47 11.00
CA TYR A 115 24.58 -6.45 12.03
C TYR A 115 25.24 -6.99 13.32
N LYS A 116 24.85 -8.19 13.77
CA LYS A 116 25.48 -8.87 14.92
C LYS A 116 26.98 -9.12 14.71
N ILE A 117 27.36 -9.57 13.51
CA ILE A 117 28.77 -9.81 13.14
C ILE A 117 29.55 -8.49 13.19
N TYR A 118 29.11 -7.45 12.46
CA TYR A 118 29.83 -6.18 12.41
C TYR A 118 29.90 -5.48 13.77
N SER A 119 28.85 -5.58 14.59
CA SER A 119 28.83 -5.01 15.94
C SER A 119 29.76 -5.73 16.93
N SER A 120 30.06 -7.01 16.69
CA SER A 120 30.95 -7.84 17.53
C SER A 120 32.44 -7.54 17.39
N TYR A 121 32.86 -6.90 16.29
CA TYR A 121 34.23 -6.46 16.11
C TYR A 121 34.62 -5.39 17.16
N SER A 122 35.91 -5.33 17.48
CA SER A 122 36.48 -4.23 18.26
C SER A 122 36.27 -2.89 17.55
N ALA A 123 36.36 -1.78 18.29
CA ALA A 123 36.23 -0.45 17.71
C ALA A 123 37.21 -0.28 16.53
N GLY A 124 36.68 0.11 15.37
CA GLY A 124 37.46 0.21 14.14
C GLY A 124 36.57 0.47 12.92
N PHE A 125 37.21 0.79 11.78
CA PHE A 125 36.53 1.15 10.54
C PHE A 125 35.54 0.07 10.07
N ILE A 126 35.92 -1.21 10.15
CA ILE A 126 35.09 -2.34 9.71
C ILE A 126 33.77 -2.43 10.49
N LYS A 127 33.81 -2.24 11.82
CA LYS A 127 32.62 -2.22 12.67
C LYS A 127 31.66 -1.12 12.24
N ILE A 128 32.19 0.10 12.11
CA ILE A 128 31.43 1.30 11.80
C ILE A 128 30.81 1.17 10.40
N ALA A 129 31.64 0.99 9.37
CA ALA A 129 31.20 0.91 7.98
C ALA A 129 30.23 -0.26 7.75
N GLY A 130 30.56 -1.46 8.22
CA GLY A 130 29.70 -2.64 8.05
C GLY A 130 28.34 -2.50 8.73
N SER A 131 28.30 -1.93 9.93
CA SER A 131 27.03 -1.71 10.65
C SER A 131 26.15 -0.68 9.92
N TYR A 132 26.71 0.46 9.50
CA TYR A 132 25.94 1.49 8.80
C TYR A 132 25.44 1.04 7.42
N ILE A 133 26.27 0.33 6.64
CA ILE A 133 25.84 -0.22 5.35
C ILE A 133 24.69 -1.22 5.55
N THR A 134 24.79 -2.09 6.56
CA THR A 134 23.74 -3.07 6.87
C THR A 134 22.43 -2.37 7.25
N ILE A 135 22.50 -1.34 8.10
CA ILE A 135 21.34 -0.52 8.48
C ILE A 135 20.74 0.18 7.25
N PHE A 136 21.58 0.73 6.38
CA PHE A 136 21.13 1.42 5.18
C PHE A 136 20.40 0.49 4.21
N ILE A 137 20.90 -0.74 4.00
CA ILE A 137 20.21 -1.75 3.20
C ILE A 137 18.87 -2.13 3.84
N GLY A 138 18.85 -2.35 5.16
CA GLY A 138 17.62 -2.64 5.89
C GLY A 138 16.59 -1.51 5.79
N PHE A 139 17.04 -0.27 5.87
CA PHE A 139 16.22 0.92 5.69
C PHE A 139 15.58 0.95 4.30
N ILE A 140 16.34 0.69 3.23
CA ILE A 140 15.79 0.58 1.86
C ILE A 140 14.71 -0.51 1.79
N LEU A 141 14.95 -1.69 2.37
CA LEU A 141 13.96 -2.77 2.38
C LEU A 141 12.68 -2.38 3.12
N VAL A 142 12.77 -1.65 4.23
CA VAL A 142 11.59 -1.11 4.93
C VAL A 142 10.81 -0.15 4.04
N LEU A 143 11.49 0.76 3.33
CA LEU A 143 10.83 1.68 2.40
C LEU A 143 10.14 0.95 1.25
N MET A 144 10.77 -0.11 0.71
CA MET A 144 10.17 -0.92 -0.34
C MET A 144 8.90 -1.63 0.12
N ASN A 145 8.85 -2.11 1.37
CA ASN A 145 7.71 -2.86 1.90
C ASN A 145 6.41 -2.04 1.94
N VAL A 146 6.48 -0.71 1.92
CA VAL A 146 5.31 0.15 1.74
C VAL A 146 4.55 -0.22 0.47
N TYR A 147 5.26 -0.48 -0.64
CA TYR A 147 4.67 -0.69 -1.96
C TYR A 147 4.49 -2.15 -2.36
N ILE A 148 5.24 -3.10 -1.77
CA ILE A 148 5.29 -4.49 -2.23
C ILE A 148 3.90 -5.15 -2.23
N TYR A 149 3.19 -5.11 -1.10
CA TYR A 149 1.88 -5.74 -0.99
C TYR A 149 0.80 -5.00 -1.79
N PRO A 150 0.67 -3.66 -1.72
CA PRO A 150 -0.28 -2.92 -2.55
C PRO A 150 -0.05 -3.13 -4.06
N LEU A 151 1.19 -3.19 -4.54
CA LEU A 151 1.50 -3.52 -5.93
C LEU A 151 1.05 -4.93 -6.30
N MET A 152 1.37 -5.92 -5.46
CA MET A 152 1.03 -7.32 -5.69
C MET A 152 -0.49 -7.53 -5.82
N VAL A 153 -1.29 -6.90 -4.97
CA VAL A 153 -2.76 -7.07 -5.00
C VAL A 153 -3.44 -6.23 -6.06
N THR A 154 -2.78 -5.16 -6.53
CA THR A 154 -3.36 -4.24 -7.51
C THR A 154 -3.07 -4.64 -8.94
N TYR A 155 -1.87 -5.16 -9.20
CA TYR A 155 -1.37 -5.43 -10.53
C TYR A 155 -0.87 -6.86 -10.64
N ASP A 156 -1.22 -7.54 -11.73
CA ASP A 156 -0.73 -8.88 -12.04
C ASP A 156 0.72 -8.81 -12.55
N LEU A 157 1.66 -8.72 -11.60
CA LEU A 157 3.08 -8.57 -11.85
C LEU A 157 3.85 -9.77 -11.33
N LYS A 158 4.89 -10.20 -12.07
CA LYS A 158 5.84 -11.19 -11.54
C LYS A 158 6.61 -10.60 -10.34
N ILE A 159 7.02 -11.45 -9.39
CA ILE A 159 7.74 -11.05 -8.15
C ILE A 159 8.94 -10.14 -8.44
N LYS A 160 9.73 -10.44 -9.48
CA LYS A 160 10.87 -9.61 -9.89
C LYS A 160 10.45 -8.16 -10.22
N HIS A 161 9.32 -7.99 -10.89
CA HIS A 161 8.80 -6.67 -11.24
C HIS A 161 8.22 -5.95 -10.02
N ILE A 162 7.63 -6.67 -9.07
CA ILE A 162 7.15 -6.08 -7.81
C ILE A 162 8.32 -5.44 -7.05
N TYR A 163 9.40 -6.18 -6.81
CA TYR A 163 10.58 -5.63 -6.11
C TYR A 163 11.24 -4.49 -6.89
N LYS A 164 11.38 -4.63 -8.21
CA LYS A 164 11.95 -3.56 -9.04
C LYS A 164 11.10 -2.29 -8.97
N ASN A 165 9.78 -2.41 -9.09
CA ASN A 165 8.87 -1.27 -9.06
C ASN A 165 8.79 -0.65 -7.67
N ALA A 166 8.75 -1.47 -6.62
CA ALA A 166 8.77 -1.00 -5.23
C ALA A 166 10.05 -0.20 -4.92
N LEU A 167 11.21 -0.65 -5.40
CA LEU A 167 12.47 0.09 -5.27
C LEU A 167 12.44 1.43 -6.02
N ILE A 168 11.90 1.43 -7.25
CA ILE A 168 11.76 2.65 -8.03
C ILE A 168 10.86 3.65 -7.30
N PHE A 169 9.70 3.22 -6.79
CA PHE A 169 8.79 4.10 -6.06
C PHE A 169 9.38 4.61 -4.75
N SER A 170 10.07 3.76 -3.99
CA SER A 170 10.71 4.18 -2.74
C SER A 170 11.80 5.24 -2.96
N ILE A 171 12.46 5.24 -4.12
CA ILE A 171 13.46 6.26 -4.47
C ILE A 171 12.78 7.53 -5.02
N ILE A 172 11.83 7.39 -5.96
CA ILE A 172 11.16 8.55 -6.58
C ILE A 172 10.37 9.36 -5.54
N LYS A 173 9.77 8.69 -4.55
CA LYS A 173 8.93 9.29 -3.51
C LYS A 173 9.55 9.23 -2.12
N LEU A 174 10.89 9.17 -2.05
CA LEU A 174 11.63 9.01 -0.81
C LEU A 174 11.12 9.85 0.38
N PRO A 175 10.97 11.20 0.29
CA PRO A 175 10.53 11.96 1.46
C PRO A 175 9.10 11.62 1.90
N GLN A 176 8.21 11.33 0.95
CA GLN A 176 6.84 10.91 1.28
C GLN A 176 6.80 9.49 1.83
N THR A 177 7.57 8.55 1.26
CA THR A 177 7.66 7.17 1.75
C THR A 177 8.19 7.16 3.19
N ILE A 178 9.24 7.94 3.48
CA ILE A 178 9.76 8.11 4.85
C ILE A 178 8.68 8.67 5.77
N GLY A 179 7.93 9.69 5.33
CA GLY A 179 6.82 10.24 6.09
C GLY A 179 5.76 9.19 6.46
N ILE A 180 5.39 8.32 5.52
CA ILE A 180 4.44 7.23 5.76
C ILE A 180 5.02 6.16 6.70
N VAL A 181 6.31 5.81 6.58
CA VAL A 181 6.96 4.88 7.51
C VAL A 181 7.00 5.47 8.92
N LEU A 182 7.36 6.74 9.07
CA LEU A 182 7.36 7.42 10.37
C LEU A 182 5.96 7.51 10.97
N LEU A 183 4.95 7.83 10.16
CA LEU A 183 3.55 7.81 10.58
C LEU A 183 3.15 6.41 11.05
N SER A 184 3.54 5.37 10.32
CA SER A 184 3.26 3.97 10.67
C SER A 184 3.91 3.59 12.01
N LEU A 185 5.18 3.95 12.21
CA LEU A 185 5.90 3.73 13.46
C LEU A 185 5.26 4.50 14.63
N LEU A 186 4.83 5.74 14.40
CA LEU A 186 4.14 6.55 15.40
C LEU A 186 2.80 5.92 15.79
N LEU A 187 1.99 5.48 14.83
CA LEU A 187 0.71 4.83 15.09
C LEU A 187 0.90 3.53 15.89
N VAL A 188 1.86 2.68 15.50
CA VAL A 188 2.18 1.45 16.23
C VAL A 188 2.71 1.77 17.62
N GLY A 189 3.61 2.74 17.75
CA GLY A 189 4.17 3.18 19.03
C GLY A 189 3.10 3.67 20.00
N LEU A 190 2.15 4.49 19.53
CA LEU A 190 0.99 4.92 20.33
C LEU A 190 0.14 3.73 20.78
N CYS A 191 -0.13 2.76 19.88
CA CYS A 191 -0.89 1.57 20.25
C CYS A 191 -0.20 0.74 21.34
N ILE A 192 1.14 0.68 21.34
CA ILE A 192 1.93 0.00 22.37
C ILE A 192 1.84 0.74 23.71
N LEU A 193 1.94 2.09 23.70
CA LEU A 193 1.84 2.92 24.90
C LEU A 193 0.49 2.77 25.62
N PHE A 194 -0.60 2.58 24.86
CA PHE A 194 -1.95 2.35 25.41
C PHE A 194 -2.26 0.86 25.64
N ALA A 195 -1.28 0.10 26.14
CA ALA A 195 -1.43 -1.29 26.58
C ALA A 195 -1.80 -2.31 25.50
N PHE A 196 -1.37 -2.10 24.24
CA PHE A 196 -1.60 -3.00 23.09
C PHE A 196 -3.07 -3.20 22.66
N ILE A 197 -4.06 -2.83 23.48
CA ILE A 197 -5.48 -2.96 23.16
C ILE A 197 -5.81 -2.29 21.82
N PRO A 198 -5.37 -1.05 21.53
CA PRO A 198 -5.66 -0.41 20.25
C PRO A 198 -5.05 -1.14 19.05
N LEU A 199 -3.91 -1.82 19.25
CA LEU A 199 -3.24 -2.60 18.19
C LEU A 199 -4.11 -3.79 17.76
N ILE A 200 -4.67 -4.50 18.74
CA ILE A 200 -5.54 -5.68 18.54
C ILE A 200 -6.88 -5.26 17.93
N VAL A 201 -7.39 -4.09 18.28
CA VAL A 201 -8.70 -3.62 17.81
C VAL A 201 -8.62 -3.05 16.39
N ILE A 202 -7.71 -2.12 16.10
CA ILE A 202 -7.72 -1.41 14.81
C ILE A 202 -6.33 -1.00 14.28
N GLY A 203 -5.27 -1.12 15.09
CA GLY A 203 -3.97 -0.52 14.78
C GLY A 203 -3.36 -0.95 13.44
N PHE A 204 -3.38 -2.24 13.10
CA PHE A 204 -2.85 -2.68 11.81
C PHE A 204 -3.68 -2.15 10.65
N SER A 205 -5.01 -2.15 10.79
CA SER A 205 -5.93 -1.59 9.80
C SER A 205 -5.72 -0.09 9.56
N LEU A 206 -5.42 0.69 10.59
CA LEU A 206 -5.09 2.12 10.43
C LEU A 206 -3.80 2.32 9.62
N VAL A 207 -2.74 1.58 9.96
CA VAL A 207 -1.47 1.64 9.25
C VAL A 207 -1.63 1.20 7.80
N GLY A 208 -2.29 0.07 7.58
CA GLY A 208 -2.56 -0.45 6.25
C GLY A 208 -3.40 0.51 5.41
N LEU A 209 -4.42 1.13 6.00
CA LEU A 209 -5.26 2.10 5.30
C LEU A 209 -4.45 3.34 4.89
N ALA A 210 -3.60 3.86 5.79
CA ALA A 210 -2.73 4.99 5.47
C ALA A 210 -1.82 4.68 4.27
N ILE A 211 -1.22 3.48 4.26
CA ILE A 211 -0.37 2.99 3.16
C ILE A 211 -1.19 2.88 1.86
N ASN A 212 -2.33 2.20 1.86
CA ASN A 212 -3.11 1.96 0.64
C ASN A 212 -3.72 3.24 0.05
N VAL A 213 -4.14 4.19 0.90
CA VAL A 213 -4.63 5.50 0.46
C VAL A 213 -3.51 6.33 -0.16
N TYR A 214 -2.31 6.31 0.43
CA TYR A 214 -1.14 6.96 -0.13
C TYR A 214 -0.71 6.32 -1.46
N ASP A 215 -0.61 4.99 -1.50
CA ASP A 215 -0.21 4.23 -2.68
C ASP A 215 -1.17 4.39 -3.84
N ARG A 216 -2.48 4.49 -3.59
CA ARG A 216 -3.47 4.84 -4.62
C ARG A 216 -3.06 6.08 -5.41
N GLY A 217 -2.66 7.15 -4.72
CA GLY A 217 -2.23 8.40 -5.37
C GLY A 217 -0.93 8.25 -6.17
N VAL A 218 -0.01 7.40 -5.71
CA VAL A 218 1.23 7.09 -6.42
C VAL A 218 0.92 6.28 -7.68
N PHE A 219 0.15 5.19 -7.55
CA PHE A 219 -0.20 4.27 -8.62
C PHE A 219 -1.01 4.94 -9.73
N GLU A 220 -2.01 5.75 -9.36
CA GLU A 220 -2.80 6.54 -10.32
C GLU A 220 -1.88 7.45 -11.16
N LYS A 221 -0.89 8.08 -10.51
CA LYS A 221 0.01 9.04 -11.17
C LYS A 221 1.03 8.36 -12.09
N TYR A 222 1.58 7.21 -11.73
CA TYR A 222 2.73 6.63 -12.43
C TYR A 222 2.43 5.39 -13.27
N ILE A 223 1.39 4.63 -12.92
CA ILE A 223 1.02 3.41 -13.64
C ILE A 223 -0.21 3.69 -14.48
N ASP A 224 -1.33 4.03 -13.84
CA ASP A 224 -2.63 4.11 -14.53
C ASP A 224 -2.64 5.23 -15.59
N SER A 225 -2.02 6.38 -15.28
CA SER A 225 -1.87 7.48 -16.24
C SER A 225 -1.11 7.08 -17.51
N ARG A 226 -0.08 6.24 -17.38
CA ARG A 226 0.74 5.78 -18.51
C ARG A 226 0.01 4.74 -19.34
N VAL A 227 -0.64 3.78 -18.69
CA VAL A 227 -1.47 2.78 -19.35
C VAL A 227 -2.58 3.46 -20.16
N ASN A 228 -3.27 4.44 -19.57
CA ASN A 228 -4.31 5.18 -20.28
C ASN A 228 -3.78 6.00 -21.47
N GLN A 229 -2.56 6.57 -21.36
CA GLN A 229 -1.93 7.25 -22.48
C GLN A 229 -1.53 6.31 -23.61
N GLU A 230 -1.03 5.11 -23.29
CA GLU A 230 -0.69 4.09 -24.28
C GLU A 230 -1.93 3.56 -24.98
N ASN A 231 -3.00 3.27 -24.25
CA ASN A 231 -4.27 2.82 -24.83
C ASN A 231 -4.85 3.86 -25.79
N LYS A 232 -4.87 5.16 -25.41
CA LYS A 232 -5.30 6.23 -26.31
C LYS A 232 -4.45 6.33 -27.58
N LYS A 233 -3.13 6.16 -27.47
CA LYS A 233 -2.24 6.13 -28.66
C LYS A 233 -2.49 4.93 -29.57
N MET A 234 -3.03 3.83 -29.05
CA MET A 234 -3.41 2.67 -29.87
C MET A 234 -4.77 2.90 -30.54
N GLU A 235 -5.72 3.54 -29.85
CA GLU A 235 -7.03 3.92 -30.39
C GLU A 235 -6.93 5.03 -31.47
N ASP A 236 -6.00 5.98 -31.31
CA ASP A 236 -5.78 7.09 -32.25
C ASP A 236 -4.90 6.70 -33.46
N LYS A 237 -4.40 5.46 -33.53
CA LYS A 237 -3.78 4.96 -34.77
C LYS A 237 -4.90 4.65 -35.77
N PRO A 238 -4.93 5.27 -36.95
CA PRO A 238 -5.90 4.90 -37.97
C PRO A 238 -5.74 3.41 -38.26
N GLU A 239 -6.88 2.71 -38.38
CA GLU A 239 -6.98 1.35 -38.93
C GLU A 239 -6.58 1.38 -40.41
N ASP A 240 -5.35 1.77 -40.73
CA ASP A 240 -4.82 1.76 -42.08
C ASP A 240 -4.00 0.48 -42.31
N GLN A 241 -4.69 -0.44 -42.98
CA GLN A 241 -4.25 -1.46 -43.94
C GLN A 241 -3.71 -2.81 -43.43
#